data_AF-T0ZZX8-F1
#
_entry.id   AF-T0ZZX8-F1
#
_cell.length_a   1.000
_cell.length_b   1.000
_cell.length_c   1.000
_cell.angle_alpha   90.00
_cell.angle_beta   90.00
_cell.angle_gamma   90.00
#
_symmetry.space_group_name_H-M   'P 1'
#
loop_
_entity.id
_entity.type
_entity.pdbx_description
1 polymer ?
#
loop_
_entity_poly.entity_id
_entity_poly.type
_entity_poly.pdbx_seq_one_letter_code
_entity_poly.pdbx_strand_id
1 'polypeptide(L)'
;ALADIEWTLLLQCERNISAHEQVRETLLRMRLAGGPIRSVHVSTHSTWDDAMAHTLRNGFWIEDATDLLTDAVDPLSAALDAVRSRSNGWIVPANLGYALLEPPRERRGARDGRHHAFAEPMIGLIRYVPANAARSPERALSPQDLWRYGWDADQFLITNRRGISLQPNLNS
;
A
#
# COMPACT_ATOMS: atom_id res chain seq x y z
N ALA A 1 19.77 -0.45 0.85
CA ALA A 1 19.89 -1.65 1.69
C ALA A 1 19.18 -2.81 1.01
N LEU A 2 19.69 -4.03 1.13
CA LEU A 2 19.00 -5.25 0.70
C LEU A 2 18.44 -5.94 1.95
N ALA A 3 17.23 -6.48 1.86
CA ALA A 3 16.57 -7.18 2.96
C ALA A 3 15.85 -8.42 2.44
N ASP A 4 15.95 -9.52 3.18
CA ASP A 4 15.10 -10.69 2.99
C ASP A 4 13.80 -10.46 3.79
N ILE A 5 12.65 -10.55 3.14
CA ILE A 5 11.35 -10.26 3.73
C ILE A 5 10.37 -11.42 3.54
N GLU A 6 9.57 -11.68 4.57
CA GLU A 6 8.39 -12.53 4.52
C GLU A 6 7.15 -11.64 4.64
N TRP A 7 6.18 -11.84 3.76
CA TRP A 7 5.00 -10.99 3.66
C TRP A 7 3.78 -11.80 3.24
N THR A 8 2.60 -11.28 3.54
CA THR A 8 1.32 -11.80 3.06
C THR A 8 0.60 -10.67 2.34
N LEU A 9 0.18 -10.91 1.10
CA LEU A 9 -0.69 -10.00 0.36
C LEU A 9 -2.12 -10.54 0.40
N LEU A 10 -3.02 -9.75 0.96
CA LEU A 10 -4.45 -9.96 0.84
C LEU A 10 -4.95 -9.10 -0.32
N LEU A 11 -5.59 -9.74 -1.31
CA LEU A 11 -6.10 -9.07 -2.50
C LEU A 11 -7.60 -9.32 -2.62
N GLN A 12 -8.37 -8.26 -2.87
CA GLN A 12 -9.75 -8.39 -3.28
C GLN A 12 -9.80 -8.59 -4.79
N CYS A 13 -10.39 -9.70 -5.23
CA CYS A 13 -10.50 -10.07 -6.64
C CYS A 13 -11.96 -9.98 -7.08
N GLU A 14 -12.21 -9.25 -8.18
CA GLU A 14 -13.55 -9.17 -8.78
C GLU A 14 -13.99 -10.48 -9.45
N ARG A 15 -13.01 -11.32 -9.83
CA ARG A 15 -13.22 -12.60 -10.49
C ARG A 15 -12.78 -13.73 -9.57
N ASN A 16 -13.51 -14.84 -9.64
CA ASN A 16 -13.10 -16.07 -8.97
C ASN A 16 -11.80 -16.59 -9.61
N ILE A 17 -10.81 -16.89 -8.77
CA ILE A 17 -9.53 -17.44 -9.18
C ILE A 17 -9.51 -18.91 -8.78
N SER A 18 -9.67 -19.81 -9.76
CA SER A 18 -9.60 -21.26 -9.51
C SER A 18 -8.23 -21.87 -9.83
N ALA A 19 -7.37 -21.14 -10.57
CA ALA A 19 -6.09 -21.64 -11.06
C ALA A 19 -4.92 -21.33 -10.12
N HIS A 20 -4.96 -21.83 -8.87
CA HIS A 20 -3.97 -21.49 -7.84
C HIS A 20 -2.53 -21.83 -8.26
N GLU A 21 -2.33 -22.96 -8.93
CA GLU A 21 -0.98 -23.37 -9.39
C GLU A 21 -0.42 -22.42 -10.46
N GLN A 22 -1.28 -21.94 -11.37
CA GLN A 22 -0.85 -20.97 -12.39
C GLN A 22 -0.46 -19.64 -11.75
N VAL A 23 -1.21 -19.19 -10.74
CA VAL A 23 -0.88 -17.98 -9.97
C VAL A 23 0.46 -18.16 -9.25
N ARG A 24 0.64 -19.27 -8.55
CA ARG A 24 1.89 -19.62 -7.87
C ARG A 24 3.09 -19.62 -8.82
N GLU A 25 3.01 -20.33 -9.94
CA GLU A 25 4.09 -20.41 -10.92
C GLU A 25 4.39 -19.08 -11.59
N THR A 26 3.37 -18.24 -11.78
CA THR A 26 3.55 -16.86 -12.26
C THR A 26 4.30 -16.02 -11.23
N LEU A 27 3.88 -16.04 -9.96
CA LEU A 27 4.50 -15.27 -8.88
C LEU A 27 5.96 -15.65 -8.64
N LEU A 28 6.32 -16.94 -8.72
CA LEU A 28 7.72 -17.39 -8.59
C LEU A 28 8.65 -16.86 -9.69
N ARG A 29 8.10 -16.41 -10.83
CA ARG A 29 8.85 -15.77 -11.92
C ARG A 29 8.91 -14.25 -11.80
N MET A 30 8.18 -13.67 -10.85
CA MET A 30 8.11 -12.24 -10.62
C MET A 30 9.12 -11.76 -9.57
N ARG A 31 9.11 -10.45 -9.33
CA ARG A 31 9.90 -9.79 -8.30
C ARG A 31 8.99 -8.94 -7.41
N LEU A 32 9.36 -8.79 -6.14
CA LEU A 32 8.78 -7.81 -5.23
C LEU A 32 9.86 -6.83 -4.78
N ALA A 33 9.59 -5.53 -4.90
CA ALA A 33 10.55 -4.46 -4.54
C ALA A 33 11.95 -4.66 -5.15
N GLY A 34 12.02 -5.26 -6.34
CA GLY A 34 13.26 -5.57 -7.06
C GLY A 34 13.93 -6.91 -6.70
N GLY A 35 13.52 -7.57 -5.61
CA GLY A 35 14.02 -8.88 -5.19
C GLY A 35 13.21 -10.06 -5.75
N PRO A 36 13.81 -11.25 -5.96
CA PRO A 36 13.11 -12.43 -6.44
C PRO A 36 12.18 -13.03 -5.37
N ILE A 37 11.03 -13.58 -5.79
CA ILE A 37 10.13 -14.32 -4.92
C ILE A 37 10.62 -15.78 -4.85
N ARG A 38 11.08 -16.22 -3.66
CA ARG A 38 11.68 -17.55 -3.47
C ARG A 38 10.67 -18.64 -3.13
N SER A 39 9.57 -18.28 -2.47
CA SER A 39 8.49 -19.17 -2.06
C SER A 39 7.18 -18.42 -2.09
N VAL A 40 6.08 -19.13 -2.37
CA VAL A 40 4.74 -18.56 -2.38
C VAL A 40 3.72 -19.61 -1.98
N HIS A 41 2.74 -19.19 -1.19
CA HIS A 41 1.53 -19.95 -0.89
C HIS A 41 0.33 -19.14 -1.38
N VAL A 42 -0.60 -19.80 -2.07
CA VAL A 42 -1.79 -19.15 -2.65
C VAL A 42 -3.03 -19.84 -2.10
N SER A 43 -3.90 -19.06 -1.48
CA SER A 43 -5.22 -19.48 -1.01
C SER A 43 -6.27 -18.48 -1.45
N THR A 44 -7.51 -18.95 -1.60
CA THR A 44 -8.67 -18.12 -1.89
C THR A 44 -9.71 -18.30 -0.80
N HIS A 45 -10.37 -17.21 -0.45
CA HIS A 45 -11.36 -17.17 0.61
C HIS A 45 -12.65 -16.58 0.05
N SER A 46 -13.79 -17.18 0.41
CA SER A 46 -15.11 -16.73 -0.08
C SER A 46 -15.65 -15.52 0.67
N THR A 47 -15.13 -15.27 1.89
CA THR A 47 -15.54 -14.15 2.73
C THR A 47 -14.32 -13.43 3.30
N TRP A 48 -14.51 -12.17 3.66
CA TRP A 48 -13.49 -11.35 4.31
C TRP A 48 -13.06 -11.94 5.66
N ASP A 49 -14.02 -12.35 6.49
CA ASP A 49 -13.75 -12.90 7.82
C ASP A 49 -12.93 -14.19 7.74
N ASP A 50 -13.26 -15.06 6.78
CA ASP A 50 -12.48 -16.27 6.52
C ASP A 50 -11.04 -15.94 6.09
N ALA A 51 -10.87 -14.95 5.20
CA ALA A 51 -9.55 -14.50 4.78
C ALA A 51 -8.73 -13.96 5.97
N MET A 52 -9.32 -13.09 6.78
CA MET A 52 -8.65 -12.47 7.94
C MET A 52 -8.28 -13.49 9.01
N ALA A 53 -9.13 -14.48 9.27
CA ALA A 53 -8.87 -15.54 10.24
C ALA A 53 -7.71 -16.45 9.82
N HIS A 54 -7.56 -16.72 8.52
CA HIS A 54 -6.60 -17.72 8.03
C HIS A 54 -5.27 -17.13 7.54
N THR A 55 -5.27 -15.91 7.00
CA THR A 55 -4.08 -15.31 6.35
C THR A 55 -3.28 -14.42 7.30
N LEU A 56 -3.94 -13.56 8.06
CA LEU A 56 -3.28 -12.61 8.96
C LEU A 56 -2.96 -13.31 10.29
N ARG A 57 -2.08 -14.31 10.32
CA ARG A 57 -1.78 -15.06 11.56
C ARG A 57 -0.81 -14.30 12.47
N ASN A 58 0.35 -13.95 11.92
CA ASN A 58 1.48 -13.32 12.60
C ASN A 58 1.95 -12.07 11.85
N GLY A 59 2.82 -11.29 12.48
CA GLY A 59 3.38 -10.07 11.88
C GLY A 59 2.51 -8.84 12.13
N PHE A 60 2.46 -7.95 11.14
CA PHE A 60 1.85 -6.63 11.27
C PHE A 60 0.96 -6.33 10.06
N TRP A 61 -0.23 -5.80 10.35
CA TRP A 61 -1.02 -5.07 9.38
C TRP A 61 -0.45 -3.66 9.23
N ILE A 62 -0.38 -3.15 8.00
CA ILE A 62 0.23 -1.84 7.71
C ILE A 62 -0.86 -0.88 7.29
N GLU A 63 -0.94 0.24 8.00
CA GLU A 63 -1.93 1.30 7.78
C GLU A 63 -1.24 2.60 7.37
N ASP A 64 -1.86 3.35 6.47
CA ASP A 64 -1.52 4.76 6.24
C ASP A 64 -1.99 5.58 7.46
N ALA A 65 -1.02 6.25 8.08
CA ALA A 65 -1.17 7.10 9.27
C ALA A 65 -0.83 8.58 8.96
N THR A 66 -0.93 8.97 7.69
CA THR A 66 -0.70 10.35 7.23
C THR A 66 -1.77 11.32 7.75
N ASP A 67 -2.89 10.79 8.26
CA ASP A 67 -3.88 11.57 9.00
C ASP A 67 -3.27 12.30 10.21
N LEU A 68 -2.24 11.74 10.84
CA LEU A 68 -1.48 12.38 11.94
C LEU A 68 -0.76 13.67 11.53
N LEU A 69 -0.60 13.92 10.22
CA LEU A 69 0.01 15.13 9.68
C LEU A 69 -1.02 16.16 9.22
N THR A 70 -2.31 15.80 9.21
CA THR A 70 -3.38 16.69 8.78
C THR A 70 -3.44 17.88 9.72
N ASP A 71 -3.63 19.07 9.16
CA ASP A 71 -3.72 20.35 9.90
C ASP A 71 -2.44 20.79 10.63
N ALA A 72 -1.33 20.06 10.47
CA ALA A 72 -0.04 20.49 11.01
C ALA A 72 0.50 21.71 10.25
N VAL A 73 0.83 22.77 10.98
CA VAL A 73 1.50 23.96 10.41
C VAL A 73 2.88 23.62 9.85
N ASP A 74 3.60 22.70 10.52
CA ASP A 74 4.87 22.13 10.07
C ASP A 74 4.75 20.60 9.99
N PRO A 75 4.47 20.05 8.79
CA PRO A 75 4.33 18.60 8.59
C PRO A 75 5.59 17.81 8.92
N LEU A 76 6.79 18.40 8.77
CA LEU A 76 8.04 17.71 9.06
C LEU A 76 8.23 17.53 10.57
N SER A 77 8.01 18.60 11.34
CA SER A 77 8.04 18.50 12.81
C SER A 77 6.97 17.53 13.31
N ALA A 78 5.76 17.59 12.77
CA ALA A 78 4.68 16.64 13.11
C ALA A 78 5.06 15.18 12.81
N ALA A 79 5.71 14.91 11.66
CA ALA A 79 6.20 13.57 11.33
C ALA A 79 7.29 13.09 12.29
N LEU A 80 8.23 13.96 12.67
CA LEU A 80 9.28 13.63 13.65
C LEU A 80 8.68 13.31 15.02
N ASP A 81 7.70 14.09 15.46
CA ASP A 81 7.00 13.86 16.72
C ASP A 81 6.18 12.56 16.70
N ALA A 82 5.49 12.28 15.59
CA ALA A 82 4.73 11.05 15.41
C ALA A 82 5.61 9.80 15.47
N VAL A 83 6.80 9.83 14.87
CA VAL A 83 7.78 8.73 14.91
C VAL A 83 8.39 8.54 16.30
N ARG A 84 8.59 9.62 17.06
CA ARG A 84 9.15 9.57 18.42
C ARG A 84 8.12 9.13 19.46
N SER A 85 6.84 9.41 19.21
CA SER A 85 5.77 9.13 20.16
C SER A 85 5.47 7.63 20.26
N ARG A 86 5.67 7.07 21.46
CA ARG A 86 5.27 5.69 21.74
C ARG A 86 3.76 5.48 21.83
N SER A 87 2.98 6.55 22.05
CA SER A 87 1.51 6.44 22.14
C SER A 87 0.86 6.14 20.80
N ASN A 88 1.54 6.45 19.69
CA ASN A 88 1.00 6.28 18.34
C ASN A 88 1.22 4.88 17.76
N GLY A 89 1.86 4.00 18.54
CA GLY A 89 2.32 2.69 18.09
C GLY A 89 3.63 2.79 17.32
N TRP A 90 3.90 1.79 16.48
CA TRP A 90 5.10 1.77 15.65
C TRP A 90 4.85 2.52 14.34
N ILE A 91 5.23 3.80 14.33
CA ILE A 91 5.11 4.69 13.17
C ILE A 91 6.47 4.82 12.46
N VAL A 92 6.45 4.77 11.13
CA VAL A 92 7.65 5.07 10.32
C VAL A 92 7.25 5.90 9.08
N PRO A 93 8.16 6.73 8.56
CA PRO A 93 7.94 7.42 7.29
C PRO A 93 8.02 6.43 6.11
N ALA A 94 7.18 6.63 5.11
CA ALA A 94 7.17 5.85 3.88
C ALA A 94 6.82 6.72 2.66
N ASN A 95 7.27 6.30 1.48
CA ASN A 95 6.83 6.94 0.24
C ASN A 95 5.43 6.44 -0.11
N LEU A 96 4.43 7.33 -0.03
CA LEU A 96 3.01 7.02 -0.25
C LEU A 96 2.45 7.66 -1.52
N GLY A 97 3.32 8.13 -2.40
CA GLY A 97 2.87 8.71 -3.66
C GLY A 97 3.95 9.49 -4.40
N TYR A 98 3.52 10.20 -5.42
CA TYR A 98 4.34 11.08 -6.22
C TYR A 98 3.55 12.32 -6.61
N ALA A 99 4.12 13.50 -6.41
CA ALA A 99 3.58 14.77 -6.89
C ALA A 99 4.22 15.10 -8.23
N LEU A 100 3.42 15.37 -9.26
CA LEU A 100 3.94 15.76 -10.57
C LEU A 100 4.54 17.17 -10.50
N LEU A 101 5.74 17.32 -11.07
CA LEU A 101 6.40 18.63 -11.23
C LEU A 101 5.99 19.32 -12.55
N GLU A 102 5.38 18.57 -13.45
CA GLU A 102 4.91 19.04 -14.74
C GLU A 102 3.76 18.16 -15.25
N PRO A 103 2.90 18.68 -16.14
CA PRO A 103 1.89 17.86 -16.81
C PRO A 103 2.52 16.72 -17.63
N PRO A 104 1.91 15.52 -17.66
CA PRO A 104 2.39 14.41 -18.50
C PRO A 104 2.41 14.78 -19.98
N ARG A 105 3.52 14.51 -20.66
CA ARG A 105 3.70 14.81 -22.10
C ARG A 105 4.55 13.76 -22.80
N GLU A 106 4.46 13.71 -24.12
CA GLU A 106 5.37 12.89 -24.93
C GLU A 106 6.82 13.34 -24.75
N ARG A 107 7.72 12.38 -24.51
CA ARG A 107 9.16 12.63 -24.33
C ARG A 107 9.95 11.51 -24.99
N ARG A 108 11.03 11.88 -25.68
CA ARG A 108 11.97 10.90 -26.26
C ARG A 108 12.58 10.04 -25.14
N GLY A 109 12.53 8.72 -25.31
CA GLY A 109 13.05 7.76 -24.33
C GLY A 109 12.07 7.40 -23.21
N ALA A 110 10.82 7.87 -23.26
CA ALA A 110 9.77 7.39 -22.37
C ALA A 110 9.53 5.88 -22.58
N ARG A 111 9.32 5.15 -21.48
CA ARG A 111 9.06 3.70 -21.50
C ARG A 111 7.71 3.43 -22.17
N ASP A 112 7.68 2.42 -23.03
CA ASP A 112 6.49 1.93 -23.74
C ASP A 112 5.73 3.02 -24.52
N GLY A 113 6.42 4.10 -24.92
CA GLY A 113 5.82 5.22 -25.65
C GLY A 113 4.75 6.00 -24.87
N ARG A 114 4.67 5.83 -23.54
CA ARG A 114 3.67 6.52 -22.71
C ARG A 114 4.08 7.96 -22.42
N HIS A 115 3.10 8.81 -22.06
CA HIS A 115 3.39 10.14 -21.52
C HIS A 115 4.26 10.05 -20.27
N HIS A 116 5.15 11.02 -20.13
CA HIS A 116 6.10 11.12 -19.03
C HIS A 116 5.98 12.49 -18.37
N ALA A 117 6.08 12.51 -17.04
CA ALA A 117 6.24 13.69 -16.22
C ALA A 117 7.36 13.45 -15.20
N PHE A 118 8.12 14.49 -14.87
CA PHE A 118 8.95 14.47 -13.67
C PHE A 118 8.06 14.55 -12.43
N ALA A 119 8.47 13.88 -11.36
CA ALA A 119 7.72 13.83 -10.12
C ALA A 119 8.66 13.73 -8.91
N GLU A 120 8.18 14.19 -7.77
CA GLU A 120 8.86 14.07 -6.47
C GLU A 120 8.11 13.08 -5.56
N PRO A 121 8.83 12.29 -4.74
CA PRO A 121 8.22 11.36 -3.80
C PRO A 121 7.45 12.10 -2.71
N MET A 122 6.27 11.59 -2.38
CA MET A 122 5.46 12.11 -1.28
C MET A 122 5.64 11.24 -0.04
N ILE A 123 6.31 11.80 0.97
CA ILE A 123 6.57 11.09 2.23
C ILE A 123 5.36 11.27 3.15
N GLY A 124 4.70 10.15 3.45
CA GLY A 124 3.68 10.05 4.48
C GLY A 124 4.15 9.18 5.65
N LEU A 125 3.19 8.78 6.49
CA LEU A 125 3.45 7.90 7.63
C LEU A 125 2.70 6.59 7.47
N ILE A 126 3.33 5.50 7.90
CA ILE A 126 2.66 4.21 8.07
C ILE A 126 2.74 3.73 9.52
N ARG A 127 1.72 2.99 9.94
CA ARG A 127 1.63 2.35 11.25
C ARG A 127 1.69 0.84 11.11
N TYR A 128 2.59 0.22 11.86
CA TYR A 128 2.64 -1.23 12.04
C TYR A 128 1.73 -1.63 13.20
N VAL A 129 0.64 -2.33 12.87
CA VAL A 129 -0.35 -2.81 13.83
C VAL A 129 -0.17 -4.31 14.01
N PRO A 130 0.10 -4.79 15.24
CA PRO A 130 0.21 -6.22 15.48
C PRO A 130 -1.00 -7.00 14.95
N ALA A 131 -0.77 -8.13 14.29
CA ALA A 131 -1.82 -8.92 13.64
C ALA A 131 -3.00 -9.28 14.58
N ASN A 132 -2.73 -9.57 15.85
CA ASN A 132 -3.76 -9.83 16.85
C ASN A 132 -4.63 -8.60 17.14
N ALA A 133 -4.04 -7.41 17.23
CA ALA A 133 -4.77 -6.16 17.41
C ALA A 133 -5.57 -5.80 16.15
N ALA A 134 -5.01 -6.04 14.97
CA ALA A 134 -5.67 -5.83 13.67
C ALA A 134 -6.96 -6.68 13.53
N ARG A 135 -6.94 -7.92 14.04
CA ARG A 135 -8.12 -8.83 14.05
C ARG A 135 -9.12 -8.56 15.18
N SER A 136 -8.86 -7.58 16.05
CA SER A 136 -9.79 -7.27 17.14
C SER A 136 -11.14 -6.83 16.58
N PRO A 137 -12.27 -7.29 17.16
CA PRO A 137 -13.61 -6.82 16.79
C PRO A 137 -13.74 -5.29 16.83
N GLU A 138 -12.98 -4.62 17.70
CA GLU A 138 -12.98 -3.16 17.85
C GLU A 138 -12.48 -2.42 16.60
N ARG A 139 -11.57 -3.03 15.82
CA ARG A 139 -11.03 -2.39 14.61
C ARG A 139 -11.93 -2.55 13.39
N ALA A 140 -12.78 -3.59 13.38
CA ALA A 140 -13.73 -3.86 12.30
C ALA A 140 -13.12 -3.65 10.90
N LEU A 141 -11.96 -4.29 10.66
CA LEU A 141 -11.31 -4.26 9.35
C LEU A 141 -12.25 -4.85 8.30
N SER A 142 -12.20 -4.28 7.11
CA SER A 142 -13.07 -4.58 5.98
C SER A 142 -12.26 -4.50 4.68
N PRO A 143 -12.82 -4.94 3.54
CA PRO A 143 -12.15 -4.78 2.24
C PRO A 143 -11.76 -3.33 1.90
N GLN A 144 -12.44 -2.33 2.49
CA GLN A 144 -12.12 -0.91 2.27
C GLN A 144 -10.79 -0.47 2.91
N ASP A 145 -10.23 -1.28 3.80
CA ASP A 145 -8.94 -1.05 4.47
C ASP A 145 -7.77 -1.66 3.69
N LEU A 146 -8.02 -2.27 2.53
CA LEU A 146 -6.97 -2.68 1.62
C LEU A 146 -6.31 -1.46 0.96
N TRP A 147 -5.01 -1.60 0.70
CA TRP A 147 -4.25 -0.60 -0.03
C TRP A 147 -4.78 -0.44 -1.45
N ARG A 148 -5.00 0.81 -1.84
CA ARG A 148 -5.43 1.22 -3.18
C ARG A 148 -4.56 2.38 -3.65
N TYR A 149 -4.67 2.68 -4.94
CA TYR A 149 -3.95 3.78 -5.55
C TYR A 149 -4.86 4.55 -6.49
N GLY A 150 -4.45 5.78 -6.81
CA GLY A 150 -5.12 6.62 -7.78
C GLY A 150 -4.65 8.07 -7.68
N TRP A 151 -5.37 8.96 -8.35
CA TRP A 151 -5.01 10.36 -8.50
C TRP A 151 -5.85 11.25 -7.60
N ASP A 152 -5.19 12.23 -6.99
CA ASP A 152 -5.80 13.43 -6.41
C ASP A 152 -5.15 14.64 -7.07
N ALA A 153 -5.87 15.28 -8.00
CA ALA A 153 -5.32 16.28 -8.91
C ALA A 153 -4.00 15.81 -9.57
N ASP A 154 -2.89 16.52 -9.34
CA ASP A 154 -1.56 16.25 -9.87
C ASP A 154 -0.73 15.30 -8.98
N GLN A 155 -1.36 14.62 -8.03
CA GLN A 155 -0.71 13.72 -7.07
C GLN A 155 -1.18 12.29 -7.31
N PHE A 156 -0.24 11.38 -7.54
CA PHE A 156 -0.50 9.95 -7.51
C PHE A 156 -0.31 9.44 -6.09
N LEU A 157 -1.35 8.90 -5.47
CA LEU A 157 -1.35 8.47 -4.07
C LEU A 157 -1.54 6.96 -3.96
N ILE A 158 -0.93 6.37 -2.94
CA ILE A 158 -1.12 4.99 -2.49
C ILE A 158 -1.52 5.05 -1.02
N THR A 159 -2.72 4.57 -0.68
CA THR A 159 -3.29 4.71 0.66
C THR A 159 -4.29 3.60 0.97
N ASN A 160 -4.47 3.28 2.24
CA ASN A 160 -5.63 2.54 2.73
C ASN A 160 -6.50 3.33 3.72
N ARG A 161 -6.28 4.65 3.86
CA ARG A 161 -7.15 5.51 4.70
C ARG A 161 -8.56 5.55 4.13
N ARG A 162 -9.57 5.46 5.00
CA ARG A 162 -10.97 5.62 4.61
C ARG A 162 -11.27 7.09 4.27
N GLY A 163 -12.30 7.32 3.45
CA GLY A 163 -12.77 8.67 3.11
C GLY A 163 -11.91 9.44 2.08
N ILE A 164 -10.76 8.91 1.67
CA ILE A 164 -9.95 9.49 0.59
C ILE A 164 -10.51 9.03 -0.76
N SER A 165 -11.00 9.99 -1.55
CA SER A 165 -11.47 9.79 -2.92
C SER A 165 -10.30 9.87 -3.89
N LEU A 166 -10.10 8.83 -4.70
CA LEU A 166 -9.05 8.77 -5.70
C LEU A 166 -9.67 8.57 -7.09
N GLN A 167 -9.16 9.29 -8.08
CA GLN A 167 -9.56 9.11 -9.47
C GLN A 167 -8.68 8.04 -10.15
N PRO A 168 -9.23 7.17 -11.01
CA PRO A 168 -8.47 6.07 -11.58
C PRO A 168 -7.39 6.52 -12.59
N ASN A 169 -7.56 7.66 -13.27
CA ASN A 169 -6.59 8.20 -14.23
C ASN A 169 -6.66 9.74 -14.29
N LEU A 170 -5.51 10.38 -14.54
CA LEU A 170 -5.41 11.83 -14.67
C LEU A 170 -5.95 12.39 -16.00
N ASN A 171 -6.09 11.57 -17.04
CA ASN A 171 -6.76 11.80 -18.32
C ASN A 171 -6.38 10.63 -19.23
N SER A 172 -7.37 9.83 -19.68
CA SER A 172 -7.22 8.91 -20.82
C SER A 172 -7.29 9.67 -22.13
#